data_AF-A0A0M6XLG2-F1
#
_entry.id   AF-A0A0M6XLG2-F1
#
_cell.length_a   1.000
_cell.length_b   1.000
_cell.length_c   1.000
_cell.angle_alpha   90.00
_cell.angle_beta   90.00
_cell.angle_gamma   90.00
#
_symmetry.space_group_name_H-M   'P 1'
#
loop_
_entity.id
_entity.type
_entity.pdbx_description
1 polymer ?
#
loop_
_entity_poly.entity_id
_entity_poly.type
_entity_poly.pdbx_seq_one_letter_code
_entity_poly.pdbx_strand_id
1 'polypeptide(L)' 'MRDLRLDVPRTRAALDLLAAVARIGKVFREPHLRDRLGVSDPKLRFQGCRAARHDDHIHLQLR' A
#
# COMPACT_ATOMS: atom_id res chain seq x y z
N MET A 1 2.46 19.97 7.92
CA MET A 1 1.95 18.76 7.23
C MET A 1 1.83 19.13 5.76
N ARG A 2 2.47 18.38 4.84
CA ARG A 2 2.42 18.70 3.40
C ARG A 2 1.01 18.33 2.89
N ASP A 3 0.41 19.17 2.04
CA ASP A 3 -0.84 18.83 1.35
C ASP A 3 -0.55 17.84 0.21
N LEU A 4 -0.37 16.57 0.59
CA LEU A 4 -0.13 15.49 -0.37
C LEU A 4 -1.46 14.97 -0.88
N ARG A 5 -1.68 15.07 -2.19
CA ARG A 5 -2.82 14.47 -2.87
C ARG A 5 -2.47 13.07 -3.35
N LEU A 6 -3.36 12.12 -3.09
CA LEU A 6 -3.21 10.75 -3.57
C LEU A 6 -3.37 10.71 -5.09
N ASP A 7 -2.32 10.27 -5.78
CA ASP A 7 -2.37 9.94 -7.21
C ASP A 7 -2.89 8.51 -7.38
N VAL A 8 -4.21 8.37 -7.52
CA VAL A 8 -4.86 7.06 -7.56
C VAL A 8 -4.31 6.17 -8.70
N PRO A 9 -4.20 6.64 -9.96
CA PRO A 9 -3.66 5.82 -11.05
C PRO A 9 -2.23 5.35 -10.81
N ARG A 10 -1.33 6.24 -10.40
CA ARG A 10 0.10 5.89 -10.21
C ARG A 10 0.30 5.00 -8.99
N THR A 11 -0.36 5.31 -7.88
CA THR A 11 -0.24 4.50 -6.66
C THR A 11 -0.83 3.12 -6.86
N ARG A 12 -1.95 2.98 -7.58
CA ARG A 12 -2.50 1.67 -7.99
C ARG A 12 -1.46 0.88 -8.79
N ALA A 13 -0.93 1.47 -9.86
CA ALA A 13 0.05 0.79 -10.71
C ALA A 13 1.29 0.34 -9.94
N ALA A 14 1.79 1.16 -9.01
CA ALA A 14 2.90 0.80 -8.14
C ALA A 14 2.57 -0.40 -7.24
N LEU A 15 1.37 -0.44 -6.64
CA LEU A 15 0.94 -1.57 -5.81
C LEU A 15 0.83 -2.86 -6.61
N ASP A 16 0.28 -2.80 -7.82
CA ASP A 16 0.13 -3.97 -8.70
C ASP A 16 1.52 -4.52 -9.11
N LEU A 17 2.47 -3.62 -9.43
CA LEU A 17 3.86 -3.99 -9.73
C LEU A 17 4.52 -4.66 -8.53
N LEU A 18 4.38 -4.10 -7.33
CA LEU A 18 4.98 -4.66 -6.11
C LEU A 18 4.36 -6.01 -5.73
N ALA A 19 3.05 -6.18 -5.92
CA ALA A 19 2.36 -7.44 -5.69
C ALA A 19 2.82 -8.54 -6.66
N ALA A 20 3.15 -8.21 -7.91
CA ALA A 20 3.64 -9.17 -8.89
C ALA A 20 5.04 -9.73 -8.57
N VAL A 21 5.84 -9.05 -7.74
CA VAL A 21 7.21 -9.45 -7.43
C VAL A 21 7.24 -10.66 -6.48
N ALA A 22 7.86 -11.76 -6.93
CA ALA A 22 7.90 -13.02 -6.18
C ALA A 22 8.62 -12.94 -4.82
N ARG A 23 9.69 -12.13 -4.74
CA ARG A 23 10.46 -11.91 -3.49
C ARG A 23 9.71 -11.07 -2.46
N ILE A 24 8.64 -10.38 -2.85
CA ILE A 24 7.81 -9.59 -1.93
C ILE A 24 6.75 -10.52 -1.32
N GLY A 25 6.80 -10.64 0.00
CA GLY A 25 5.86 -11.42 0.80
C GLY A 25 4.62 -10.62 1.19
N LYS A 26 4.79 -9.36 1.64
CA LYS A 26 3.68 -8.49 2.06
C LYS A 26 3.94 -7.03 1.70
N VAL A 27 2.86 -6.31 1.48
CA VAL A 27 2.81 -4.87 1.18
C VAL A 27 1.76 -4.26 2.09
N PHE A 28 2.14 -3.30 2.93
CA PHE A 28 1.23 -2.73 3.92
C PHE A 28 0.86 -1.28 3.65
N ARG A 29 -0.42 -0.97 3.92
CA ARG A 29 -1.07 0.32 3.68
C ARG A 29 -2.30 0.48 4.56
N GLU A 30 -2.78 1.71 4.69
CA GLU A 30 -4.01 2.00 5.44
C GLU A 30 -5.28 1.42 4.78
N PRO A 31 -6.29 0.97 5.56
CA PRO A 31 -7.49 0.33 5.03
C PRO A 31 -8.28 1.24 4.10
N HIS A 32 -8.37 2.53 4.41
CA HIS A 32 -9.11 3.50 3.60
C HIS A 32 -8.46 3.73 2.22
N LEU A 33 -7.15 3.46 2.07
CA LEU A 33 -6.48 3.49 0.78
C LEU A 33 -6.85 2.27 -0.08
N ARG A 34 -7.29 1.16 0.52
CA ARG A 34 -7.81 -0.02 -0.21
C ARG A 34 -8.93 0.36 -1.14
N ASP A 35 -9.94 0.99 -0.57
CA ASP A 35 -11.19 1.25 -1.28
C ASP A 35 -10.98 2.39 -2.31
N ARG A 36 -10.20 3.41 -1.95
CA ARG A 36 -9.84 4.52 -2.87
C ARG A 36 -9.00 4.08 -4.06
N LEU A 37 -8.06 3.16 -3.86
CA LEU A 37 -7.19 2.65 -4.93
C LEU A 37 -7.77 1.43 -5.64
N GLY A 38 -8.86 0.83 -5.15
CA GLY A 38 -9.58 -0.31 -5.73
C GLY A 38 -8.71 -1.52 -6.12
N VAL A 39 -7.69 -1.83 -5.33
CA VAL A 39 -6.78 -2.96 -5.53
C VAL A 39 -7.06 -4.09 -4.54
N SER A 40 -6.90 -5.33 -5.01
CA SER A 40 -7.14 -6.55 -4.24
C SER A 40 -6.05 -7.58 -4.59
N ASP A 41 -5.20 -7.91 -3.61
CA ASP A 41 -4.19 -8.96 -3.75
C ASP A 41 -3.84 -9.51 -2.35
N PRO A 42 -3.61 -10.83 -2.16
CA PRO A 42 -3.30 -11.42 -0.85
C PRO A 42 -2.05 -10.89 -0.15
N LYS A 43 -1.11 -10.30 -0.90
CA LYS A 43 0.09 -9.63 -0.38
C LYS A 43 -0.21 -8.23 0.15
N LEU A 44 -1.27 -7.56 -0.33
CA LEU A 44 -1.70 -6.25 0.15
C LEU A 44 -2.45 -6.41 1.47
N ARG A 45 -1.83 -6.03 2.59
CA ARG A 45 -2.35 -6.24 3.94
C ARG A 45 -2.38 -4.96 4.76
N PHE A 46 -3.15 -4.97 5.84
CA PHE A 46 -3.10 -3.92 6.86
C PHE A 46 -2.30 -4.44 8.06
N GLN A 47 -1.36 -3.65 8.59
CA GLN A 47 -0.56 -4.06 9.76
C GLN A 47 -1.30 -3.95 11.10
N GLY A 48 -2.40 -3.20 11.19
CA GLY A 48 -2.97 -2.83 12.49
C GLY A 48 -2.12 -1.77 13.19
N CYS A 49 -2.74 -0.96 14.04
CA CYS A 49 -2.16 0.32 14.44
C CYS A 49 -1.37 0.26 15.77
N ARG A 50 -0.12 0.74 15.69
CA ARG A 50 0.56 1.61 16.69
C ARG A 50 1.59 2.57 16.04
N ALA A 51 1.88 2.43 14.75
CA ALA A 51 2.76 3.34 14.01
C ALA A 51 1.93 4.36 13.25
N ALA A 52 2.49 5.56 13.06
CA ALA A 52 1.89 6.73 12.42
C ALA A 52 1.11 6.40 11.13
N ARG A 53 0.11 7.24 10.81
CA ARG A 53 -0.69 7.15 9.58
C ARG A 53 0.20 6.85 8.36
N HIS A 54 0.00 5.70 7.71
CA HIS A 54 0.74 5.32 6.50
C HIS A 54 0.09 5.93 5.25
N ASP A 55 -0.24 7.22 5.31
CA ASP A 55 -0.91 7.95 4.23
C ASP A 55 0.09 8.43 3.17
N ASP A 56 1.38 8.47 3.53
CA ASP A 56 2.49 9.00 2.72
C ASP A 56 3.59 7.97 2.42
N HIS A 57 3.50 6.74 2.93
CA HIS A 57 4.48 5.68 2.69
C HIS A 57 3.86 4.27 2.66
N ILE A 58 4.60 3.32 2.07
CA ILE A 58 4.22 1.91 1.93
C ILE A 58 5.29 1.05 2.59
N HIS A 59 4.89 0.09 3.44
CA HIS A 59 5.83 -0.90 3.98
C HIS A 59 5.90 -2.13 3.09
N LEU A 60 7.10 -2.65 2.87
CA LEU A 60 7.34 -3.89 2.12
C LEU A 60 8.05 -4.90 3.01
N GLN A 61 7.58 -6.15 2.97
CA GLN A 61 8.25 -7.29 3.60
C GLN A 61 8.72 -8.24 2.50
N LEU A 62 10.01 -8.56 2.50
CA LEU A 62 10.60 -9.61 1.65
C LEU A 62 10.41 -11.00 2.26
N ARG A 63 10.55 -12.03 1.43
CA ARG A 63 10.69 -13.42 1.86
C ARG A 63 12.11 -13.73 2.32
#